data_AF-A0A529M3F4-F1
#
_entry.id   AF-A0A529M3F4-F1
#
_cell.length_a   1.000
_cell.length_b   1.000
_cell.length_c   1.000
_cell.angle_alpha   90.00
_cell.angle_beta   90.00
_cell.angle_gamma   90.00
#
_symmetry.space_group_name_H-M   'P 1'
#
loop_
_entity.id
_entity.type
_entity.pdbx_description
1 polymer ?
#
loop_
_entity_poly.entity_id
_entity_poly.type
_entity_poly.pdbx_seq_one_letter_code
_entity_poly.pdbx_strand_id
1 'polypeptide(L)'
;AFALVHGFASITHRGNQIVSGVAINFIAAGSTIILGQAWFQQGGRTPALQPGERFEAIIWPGAEAIRDVPIIGPIYAELISGHSVLVYFAFAMVPFTWWVLFRTRFGLRMRAVGENPAAVDTAGISVAWLRYRALICTGILTGVAGAYLSMVQNGGFVKDMTAGKGYIALAALIFAKWKPVNAMFACLLFGFLDA
;
A
#
# COMPACT_ATOMS: atom_id res chain seq x y z
N ALA A 1 10.51 9.60 -1.20
CA ALA A 1 11.15 10.41 -2.26
C ALA A 1 10.28 10.54 -3.51
N PHE A 2 9.95 9.45 -4.21
CA PHE A 2 9.17 9.50 -5.47
C PHE A 2 7.82 10.23 -5.39
N ALA A 3 7.08 10.10 -4.28
CA ALA A 3 5.82 10.81 -4.10
C ALA A 3 5.98 12.35 -4.10
N LEU A 4 7.08 12.88 -3.55
CA LEU A 4 7.36 14.32 -3.55
C LEU A 4 7.77 14.81 -4.94
N VAL A 5 8.59 14.03 -5.65
CA VAL A 5 8.96 14.31 -7.04
C VAL A 5 7.72 14.35 -7.93
N HIS A 6 6.81 13.38 -7.77
CA HIS A 6 5.53 13.37 -8.46
C HIS A 6 4.69 14.60 -8.12
N GLY A 7 4.60 14.96 -6.83
CA GLY A 7 3.89 16.15 -6.38
C GLY A 7 4.49 17.44 -6.93
N PHE A 8 5.81 17.55 -7.00
CA PHE A 8 6.48 18.71 -7.56
C PHE A 8 6.20 18.89 -9.06
N ALA A 9 6.24 17.81 -9.82
CA ALA A 9 5.92 17.84 -11.24
C ALA A 9 4.43 18.13 -11.51
N SER A 10 3.52 17.50 -10.75
CA SER A 10 2.07 17.57 -11.03
C SER A 10 1.33 18.69 -10.32
N ILE A 11 1.71 19.04 -9.09
CA ILE A 11 1.04 20.06 -8.27
C ILE A 11 1.67 21.43 -8.51
N THR A 12 2.99 21.55 -8.41
CA THR A 12 3.67 22.86 -8.58
C THR A 12 3.76 23.27 -10.04
N HIS A 13 4.23 22.38 -10.90
CA HIS A 13 4.40 22.67 -12.34
C HIS A 13 3.15 22.41 -13.17
N ARG A 14 2.05 21.92 -12.55
CA ARG A 14 0.79 21.57 -13.23
C ARG A 14 1.01 20.60 -14.40
N GLY A 15 2.04 19.76 -14.33
CA GLY A 15 2.34 18.76 -15.33
C GLY A 15 1.31 17.64 -15.38
N ASN A 16 1.25 16.92 -16.50
CA ASN A 16 0.36 15.78 -16.65
C ASN A 16 0.72 14.65 -15.66
N GLN A 17 -0.24 14.30 -14.79
CA GLN A 17 -0.07 13.28 -13.76
C GLN A 17 0.22 11.89 -14.36
N ILE A 18 -0.35 11.57 -15.51
CA ILE A 18 -0.14 10.28 -16.18
C ILE A 18 1.31 10.20 -16.65
N VAL A 19 1.81 11.23 -17.32
CA VAL A 19 3.18 11.26 -17.85
C VAL A 19 4.21 11.20 -16.73
N SER A 20 4.03 12.00 -15.68
CA SER A 20 4.92 11.96 -14.51
C SER A 20 4.87 10.62 -13.79
N GLY A 21 3.69 10.03 -13.62
CA GLY A 21 3.54 8.73 -12.97
C GLY A 21 4.21 7.60 -13.75
N VAL A 22 4.02 7.57 -15.07
CA VAL A 22 4.66 6.59 -15.96
C VAL A 22 6.19 6.75 -15.94
N ALA A 23 6.71 7.98 -16.01
CA ALA A 23 8.15 8.23 -15.92
C ALA A 23 8.74 7.73 -14.59
N ILE A 24 8.06 8.00 -13.47
CA ILE A 24 8.48 7.53 -12.14
C ILE A 24 8.46 6.01 -12.08
N ASN A 25 7.46 5.36 -12.67
CA ASN A 25 7.39 3.90 -12.70
C ASN A 25 8.59 3.29 -13.45
N PHE A 26 8.97 3.86 -14.61
CA PHE A 26 10.17 3.42 -15.34
C PHE A 26 11.46 3.64 -14.55
N ILE A 27 11.60 4.80 -13.89
CA ILE A 27 12.77 5.09 -13.05
C ILE A 27 12.83 4.11 -11.87
N ALA A 28 11.71 3.82 -11.21
CA ALA A 28 11.65 2.88 -10.10
C ALA A 28 11.98 1.44 -10.56
N ALA A 29 11.38 0.99 -11.66
CA ALA A 29 11.64 -0.33 -12.23
C ALA A 29 13.12 -0.51 -12.63
N GLY A 30 13.71 0.50 -13.29
CA GLY A 30 15.12 0.46 -13.67
C GLY A 30 16.08 0.54 -12.48
N SER A 31 15.83 1.49 -11.56
CA SER A 31 16.71 1.71 -10.40
C SER A 31 16.74 0.52 -9.45
N THR A 32 15.61 -0.15 -9.21
CA THR A 32 15.57 -1.35 -8.35
C THR A 32 16.43 -2.48 -8.89
N ILE A 33 16.47 -2.69 -10.21
CA ILE A 33 17.33 -3.70 -10.86
C ILE A 33 18.79 -3.30 -10.76
N ILE A 34 19.13 -2.04 -11.09
CA ILE A 34 20.51 -1.54 -11.06
C ILE A 34 21.09 -1.59 -9.65
N LEU A 35 20.33 -1.15 -8.65
CA LEU A 35 20.73 -1.18 -7.24
C LEU A 35 20.86 -2.63 -6.73
N GLY A 36 19.90 -3.50 -7.08
CA GLY A 36 19.99 -4.92 -6.77
C GLY A 36 21.25 -5.56 -7.37
N GLN A 37 21.60 -5.23 -8.61
CA GLN A 37 22.81 -5.72 -9.27
C GLN A 37 24.08 -5.14 -8.63
N ALA A 38 24.11 -3.84 -8.33
CA ALA A 38 25.28 -3.18 -7.75
C ALA A 38 25.60 -3.70 -6.33
N TRP A 39 24.58 -3.97 -5.53
CA TRP A 39 24.77 -4.41 -4.14
C TRP A 39 24.92 -5.91 -3.97
N PHE A 40 24.15 -6.72 -4.70
CA PHE A 40 24.11 -8.16 -4.47
C PHE A 40 24.72 -8.98 -5.60
N GLN A 41 25.01 -8.37 -6.76
CA GLN A 41 25.55 -9.01 -7.97
C GLN A 41 24.77 -10.25 -8.45
N GLN A 42 23.52 -10.41 -8.04
CA GLN A 42 22.65 -11.55 -8.34
C GLN A 42 21.59 -11.24 -9.41
N GLY A 43 21.98 -10.58 -10.50
CA GLY A 43 21.09 -10.29 -11.62
C GLY A 43 19.93 -9.34 -11.29
N GLY A 44 20.11 -8.42 -10.33
CA GLY A 44 19.05 -7.55 -9.83
C GLY A 44 18.07 -8.21 -8.84
N ARG A 45 18.43 -9.37 -8.28
CA ARG A 45 17.74 -10.00 -7.15
C ARG A 45 18.49 -9.78 -5.85
N THR A 46 17.79 -9.88 -4.72
CA THR A 46 18.46 -9.99 -3.42
C THR A 46 18.54 -11.46 -3.00
N PRO A 47 19.50 -11.82 -2.13
CA PRO A 47 19.52 -13.12 -1.49
C PRO A 47 18.18 -13.44 -0.83
N ALA A 48 17.81 -14.72 -0.81
CA ALA A 48 16.68 -15.16 -0.04
C ALA A 48 16.96 -14.94 1.46
N LEU A 49 16.02 -14.30 2.15
CA LEU A 49 16.07 -14.06 3.59
C LEU A 49 16.07 -15.41 4.32
N GLN A 50 17.00 -15.60 5.26
CA GLN A 50 17.09 -16.81 6.07
C GLN A 50 15.89 -16.88 7.06
N PRO A 51 15.55 -18.08 7.58
CA PRO A 51 14.59 -18.21 8.69
C PRO A 51 15.07 -17.35 9.87
N GLY A 52 14.22 -16.45 10.37
CA GLY A 52 14.56 -15.42 11.38
C GLY A 52 14.78 -13.99 10.85
N GLU A 53 15.04 -13.80 9.56
CA GLU A 53 15.26 -12.47 8.95
C GLU A 53 14.01 -11.93 8.23
N ARG A 54 12.97 -12.74 8.12
CA ARG A 54 11.66 -12.35 7.59
C ARG A 54 10.82 -11.77 8.73
N PHE A 55 9.82 -10.96 8.39
CA PHE A 55 8.72 -10.69 9.32
C PHE A 55 7.95 -12.00 9.50
N GLU A 56 8.42 -12.84 10.42
CA GLU A 56 7.82 -14.12 10.75
C GLU A 56 6.39 -13.92 11.24
N ALA A 57 5.59 -14.96 11.04
CA ALA A 57 4.24 -15.01 11.56
C ALA A 57 4.30 -14.89 13.09
N ILE A 58 3.67 -13.85 13.64
CA ILE A 58 3.49 -13.77 15.09
C ILE A 58 2.44 -14.81 15.46
N ILE A 59 2.91 -15.94 15.99
CA ILE A 59 2.08 -16.96 16.59
C ILE A 59 1.64 -16.42 17.96
N TRP A 60 0.37 -16.05 18.07
CA TRP A 60 -0.19 -15.61 19.35
C TRP A 60 -0.25 -16.79 20.34
N PRO A 61 0.09 -16.58 21.63
CA PRO A 61 0.02 -17.63 22.64
C PRO A 61 -1.43 -18.11 22.82
N GLY A 62 -1.67 -19.40 22.58
CA GLY A 62 -3.00 -20.02 22.61
C GLY A 62 -3.50 -20.58 21.27
N ALA A 63 -2.80 -20.33 20.15
CA ALA A 63 -3.16 -20.86 18.83
C ALA A 63 -3.08 -22.41 18.74
N GLU A 64 -2.17 -23.03 19.50
CA GLU A 64 -2.05 -24.49 19.56
C GLU A 64 -3.16 -25.15 20.38
N ALA A 65 -3.77 -24.45 21.33
CA ALA A 65 -4.82 -25.00 22.20
C ALA A 65 -6.23 -24.99 21.57
N ILE A 66 -6.43 -24.20 20.51
CA ILE A 66 -7.75 -24.01 19.86
C ILE A 66 -7.83 -24.76 18.51
N ARG A 67 -6.74 -25.42 18.10
CA ARG A 67 -6.64 -26.17 16.82
C ARG A 67 -7.65 -27.31 16.70
N ASP A 68 -8.13 -27.84 17.83
CA ASP A 68 -9.05 -28.98 17.91
C ASP A 68 -10.54 -28.59 17.85
N VAL A 69 -10.89 -27.30 17.79
CA VAL A 69 -12.30 -26.86 17.68
C VAL A 69 -12.68 -26.72 16.20
N PRO A 70 -13.66 -27.50 15.69
CA PRO A 70 -14.05 -27.43 14.28
C PRO A 70 -14.64 -26.05 13.97
N ILE A 71 -14.32 -25.53 12.78
CA ILE A 71 -14.72 -24.22 12.21
C ILE A 71 -13.99 -23.02 12.83
N ILE A 72 -13.85 -22.91 14.14
CA ILE A 72 -13.20 -21.75 14.79
C ILE A 72 -11.67 -21.92 14.84
N GLY A 73 -11.17 -23.16 15.00
CA GLY A 73 -9.74 -23.50 15.03
C GLY A 73 -8.94 -23.05 13.81
N PRO A 74 -9.33 -23.38 12.56
CA PRO A 74 -8.60 -22.93 11.37
C PRO A 74 -8.77 -21.43 11.11
N ILE A 75 -9.90 -20.83 11.46
CA ILE A 75 -10.07 -19.37 11.35
C ILE A 75 -9.14 -18.66 12.34
N TYR A 76 -9.01 -19.13 13.58
CA TYR A 76 -8.12 -18.51 14.55
C TYR A 76 -6.64 -18.83 14.30
N ALA A 77 -6.32 -20.07 13.88
CA ALA A 77 -4.96 -20.51 13.62
C ALA A 77 -4.40 -19.95 12.30
N GLU A 78 -5.17 -19.97 11.21
CA GLU A 78 -4.73 -19.56 9.87
C GLU A 78 -5.05 -18.10 9.55
N LEU A 79 -6.21 -17.57 9.98
CA LEU A 79 -6.62 -16.17 9.69
C LEU A 79 -6.12 -15.16 10.74
N ILE A 80 -5.82 -15.60 11.98
CA ILE A 80 -5.48 -14.70 13.12
C ILE A 80 -4.09 -14.97 13.73
N SER A 81 -3.42 -16.10 13.44
CA SER A 81 -2.09 -16.40 14.03
C SER A 81 -0.97 -16.78 13.07
N GLY A 82 -1.22 -16.72 11.75
CA GLY A 82 -0.24 -17.08 10.71
C GLY A 82 0.29 -15.91 9.87
N HIS A 83 -0.18 -14.68 10.12
CA HIS A 83 0.13 -13.54 9.27
C HIS A 83 1.25 -12.65 9.83
N SER A 84 2.01 -12.04 8.93
CA SER A 84 3.07 -11.11 9.31
C SER A 84 2.51 -9.82 9.92
N VAL A 85 3.31 -9.11 10.71
CA VAL A 85 2.98 -7.80 11.32
C VAL A 85 2.40 -6.82 10.29
N LEU A 86 2.87 -6.89 9.04
CA LEU A 86 2.44 -6.01 7.96
C LEU A 86 0.99 -6.27 7.52
N VAL A 87 0.49 -7.51 7.64
CA VAL A 87 -0.91 -7.83 7.33
C VAL A 87 -1.84 -7.26 8.41
N TYR A 88 -1.50 -7.43 9.69
CA TYR A 88 -2.26 -6.79 10.78
C TYR A 88 -2.23 -5.27 10.66
N PHE A 89 -1.08 -4.70 10.30
CA PHE A 89 -0.97 -3.28 10.01
C PHE A 89 -1.88 -2.87 8.85
N ALA A 90 -1.92 -3.63 7.75
CA ALA A 90 -2.81 -3.36 6.62
C ALA A 90 -4.29 -3.37 7.03
N PHE A 91 -4.73 -4.37 7.80
CA PHE A 91 -6.09 -4.44 8.33
C PHE A 91 -6.40 -3.31 9.31
N ALA A 92 -5.45 -2.91 10.18
CA ALA A 92 -5.62 -1.79 11.09
C ALA A 92 -5.67 -0.43 10.36
N MET A 93 -4.98 -0.32 9.22
CA MET A 93 -5.01 0.89 8.39
C MET A 93 -6.37 1.13 7.73
N VAL A 94 -7.22 0.11 7.54
CA VAL A 94 -8.57 0.28 6.97
C VAL A 94 -9.50 1.10 7.89
N PRO A 95 -9.77 0.71 9.15
CA PRO A 95 -10.57 1.52 10.06
C PRO A 95 -9.88 2.85 10.39
N PHE A 96 -8.55 2.88 10.45
CA PHE A 96 -7.80 4.14 10.65
C PHE A 96 -8.04 5.13 9.51
N THR A 97 -7.91 4.70 8.24
CA THR A 97 -8.16 5.57 7.08
C THR A 97 -9.62 5.98 7.00
N TRP A 98 -10.56 5.10 7.35
CA TRP A 98 -11.97 5.46 7.49
C TRP A 98 -12.17 6.56 8.54
N TRP A 99 -11.59 6.41 9.74
CA TRP A 99 -11.68 7.41 10.78
C TRP A 99 -11.06 8.74 10.35
N VAL A 100 -9.86 8.73 9.74
CA VAL A 100 -9.20 9.93 9.23
C VAL A 100 -10.06 10.62 8.17
N LEU A 101 -10.62 9.89 7.20
CA LEU A 101 -11.39 10.48 6.10
C LEU A 101 -12.77 11.00 6.53
N PHE A 102 -13.45 10.30 7.43
CA PHE A 102 -14.84 10.60 7.79
C PHE A 102 -15.00 11.38 9.10
N ARG A 103 -14.08 11.26 10.05
CA ARG A 103 -14.21 11.86 11.40
C ARG A 103 -13.26 13.03 11.65
N THR A 104 -12.23 13.24 10.84
CA THR A 104 -11.27 14.34 11.05
C THR A 104 -11.45 15.53 10.12
N ARG A 105 -11.01 16.71 10.56
CA ARG A 105 -10.98 17.95 9.75
C ARG A 105 -10.13 17.79 8.48
N PHE A 106 -9.07 16.98 8.54
CA PHE A 106 -8.22 16.71 7.38
C PHE A 106 -8.98 15.96 6.29
N GLY A 107 -9.73 14.92 6.65
CA GLY A 107 -10.54 14.13 5.72
C GLY A 107 -11.65 14.94 5.04
N LEU A 108 -12.32 15.81 5.80
CA LEU A 108 -13.31 16.74 5.24
C LEU A 108 -12.69 17.69 4.21
N ARG A 109 -11.55 18.32 4.56
CA ARG A 109 -10.83 19.23 3.65
C ARG A 109 -10.29 18.51 2.42
N MET A 110 -9.80 17.28 2.56
CA MET A 110 -9.31 16.48 1.44
C MET A 110 -10.44 16.14 0.46
N ARG A 111 -11.61 15.73 0.96
CA ARG A 111 -12.79 15.47 0.12
C ARG A 111 -13.30 16.74 -0.55
N ALA A 112 -13.34 17.86 0.18
CA ALA A 112 -13.72 19.16 -0.38
C ALA A 112 -12.78 19.61 -1.52
N VAL A 113 -11.47 19.37 -1.39
CA VAL A 113 -10.49 19.65 -2.47
C VAL A 113 -10.75 18.81 -3.72
N GLY A 114 -11.23 17.57 -3.55
CA GLY A 114 -11.58 16.68 -4.65
C GLY A 114 -12.85 17.11 -5.39
N GLU A 115 -13.85 17.62 -4.66
CA GLU A 115 -15.12 18.10 -5.22
C GLU A 115 -14.99 19.48 -5.86
N ASN A 116 -14.48 20.47 -5.11
CA ASN A 116 -14.33 21.83 -5.60
C ASN A 116 -13.08 22.50 -5.00
N PRO A 117 -11.93 22.47 -5.71
CA PRO A 117 -10.70 23.08 -5.22
C PRO A 117 -10.81 24.61 -5.09
N ALA A 118 -11.59 25.28 -5.94
CA ALA A 118 -11.75 26.74 -5.88
C ALA A 118 -12.46 27.18 -4.59
N ALA A 119 -13.46 26.41 -4.14
CA ALA A 119 -14.16 26.70 -2.88
C ALA A 119 -13.29 26.52 -1.62
N VAL A 120 -12.28 25.64 -1.69
CA VAL A 120 -11.35 25.45 -0.58
C VAL A 120 -10.30 26.57 -0.53
N ASP A 121 -9.88 27.06 -1.69
CA ASP A 121 -8.91 28.15 -1.80
C ASP A 121 -9.51 29.48 -1.31
N THR A 122 -10.79 29.75 -1.63
CA THR A 122 -11.51 30.93 -1.11
C THR A 122 -11.72 30.89 0.40
N ALA A 123 -11.75 29.71 1.01
CA ALA A 123 -11.78 29.52 2.47
C ALA A 123 -10.39 29.71 3.13
N GLY A 124 -9.37 30.13 2.38
CA GLY A 124 -8.02 30.40 2.89
C GLY A 124 -7.17 29.15 3.16
N ILE A 125 -7.59 27.99 2.64
CA ILE A 125 -6.87 26.72 2.82
C ILE A 125 -6.07 26.41 1.56
N SER A 126 -4.75 26.25 1.70
CA SER A 126 -3.88 25.94 0.57
C SER A 126 -4.16 24.55 -0.02
N VAL A 127 -4.80 24.53 -1.19
CA VAL A 127 -5.15 23.32 -1.94
C VAL A 127 -3.90 22.52 -2.32
N ALA A 128 -2.84 23.22 -2.74
CA ALA A 128 -1.57 22.61 -3.11
C ALA A 128 -0.97 21.81 -1.94
N TRP A 129 -0.94 22.39 -0.73
CA TRP A 129 -0.40 21.72 0.45
C TRP A 129 -1.21 20.48 0.84
N LEU A 130 -2.53 20.54 0.71
CA LEU A 130 -3.38 19.36 0.95
C LEU A 130 -3.06 18.22 -0.04
N ARG A 131 -2.86 18.53 -1.32
CA ARG A 131 -2.48 17.55 -2.33
C ARG A 131 -1.10 16.93 -2.04
N TYR A 132 -0.13 17.74 -1.60
CA TYR A 132 1.18 17.23 -1.19
C TYR A 132 1.08 16.26 -0.01
N ARG A 133 0.29 16.61 1.02
CA ARG A 133 0.06 15.72 2.17
C ARG A 133 -0.59 14.41 1.75
N ALA A 134 -1.56 14.46 0.85
CA ALA A 134 -2.19 13.26 0.30
C ALA A 134 -1.16 12.37 -0.41
N LEU A 135 -0.31 12.94 -1.28
CA LEU A 135 0.75 12.20 -1.97
C LEU A 135 1.78 11.60 -1.01
N ILE A 136 2.18 12.32 0.04
CA ILE A 136 3.10 11.81 1.05
C ILE A 136 2.50 10.59 1.75
N CYS A 137 1.23 10.67 2.19
CA CYS A 137 0.53 9.54 2.79
C CYS A 137 0.47 8.34 1.82
N THR A 138 0.11 8.57 0.56
CA THR A 138 0.12 7.53 -0.48
C THR A 138 1.49 6.89 -0.62
N GLY A 139 2.56 7.69 -0.69
CA GLY A 139 3.94 7.19 -0.82
C GLY A 139 4.41 6.35 0.36
N ILE A 140 3.99 6.69 1.58
CA ILE A 140 4.30 5.90 2.78
C ILE A 140 3.56 4.56 2.71
N LEU A 141 2.26 4.58 2.42
CA LEU A 141 1.44 3.36 2.37
C LEU A 141 1.87 2.41 1.25
N THR A 142 2.18 2.94 0.06
CA THR A 142 2.70 2.12 -1.05
C THR A 142 4.11 1.62 -0.78
N GLY A 143 4.94 2.38 -0.04
CA GLY A 143 6.23 1.92 0.44
C GLY A 143 6.12 0.71 1.39
N VAL A 144 5.18 0.75 2.34
CA VAL A 144 4.88 -0.39 3.22
C VAL A 144 4.36 -1.59 2.42
N ALA A 145 3.51 -1.37 1.42
CA ALA A 145 3.05 -2.44 0.53
C ALA A 145 4.21 -3.08 -0.27
N GLY A 146 5.16 -2.28 -0.75
CA GLY A 146 6.37 -2.80 -1.42
C GLY A 146 7.27 -3.62 -0.49
N ALA A 147 7.42 -3.17 0.76
CA ALA A 147 8.13 -3.89 1.81
C ALA A 147 7.49 -5.26 2.12
N TYR A 148 6.16 -5.35 2.08
CA TYR A 148 5.46 -6.63 2.19
C TYR A 148 5.78 -7.59 1.03
N LEU A 149 5.80 -7.10 -0.21
CA LEU A 149 6.08 -7.93 -1.40
C LEU A 149 7.49 -8.52 -1.38
N SER A 150 8.49 -7.75 -0.93
CA SER A 150 9.87 -8.20 -0.86
C SER A 150 10.13 -9.13 0.33
N MET A 151 9.73 -8.75 1.55
CA MET A 151 10.11 -9.50 2.76
C MET A 151 9.19 -10.68 3.07
N VAL A 152 7.88 -10.51 2.87
CA VAL A 152 6.88 -11.51 3.29
C VAL A 152 6.56 -12.43 2.11
N GLN A 153 6.08 -11.88 0.99
CA GLN A 153 5.60 -12.70 -0.12
C GLN A 153 6.74 -13.48 -0.80
N ASN A 154 7.80 -12.82 -1.23
CA ASN A 154 8.88 -13.49 -1.96
C ASN A 154 10.04 -13.94 -1.05
N GLY A 155 10.22 -13.31 0.12
CA GLY A 155 11.38 -13.59 0.97
C GLY A 155 12.70 -13.12 0.35
N GLY A 156 12.62 -12.11 -0.51
CA GLY A 156 13.69 -11.58 -1.32
C GLY A 156 13.11 -10.69 -2.42
N PHE A 157 13.93 -9.80 -2.97
CA PHE A 157 13.55 -9.00 -4.11
C PHE A 157 13.76 -9.75 -5.41
N VAL A 158 12.70 -9.83 -6.20
CA VAL A 158 12.72 -10.33 -7.57
C VAL A 158 12.22 -9.22 -8.49
N LYS A 159 12.88 -9.07 -9.64
CA LYS A 159 12.46 -8.16 -10.70
C LYS A 159 10.99 -8.40 -11.05
N ASP A 160 10.23 -7.31 -11.18
CA ASP A 160 8.81 -7.30 -11.55
C ASP A 160 7.88 -8.09 -10.61
N MET A 161 8.27 -8.27 -9.33
CA MET A 161 7.46 -8.97 -8.30
C MET A 161 6.04 -8.41 -8.08
N THR A 162 5.80 -7.16 -8.46
CA THR A 162 4.49 -6.52 -8.31
C THR A 162 3.47 -7.12 -9.28
N ALA A 163 3.93 -7.71 -10.39
CA ALA A 163 3.12 -8.45 -11.37
C ALA A 163 1.81 -7.73 -11.78
N GLY A 164 1.84 -6.39 -11.87
CA GLY A 164 0.66 -5.60 -12.23
C GLY A 164 -0.40 -5.43 -11.12
N LYS A 165 -0.18 -5.95 -9.90
CA LYS A 165 -1.11 -5.82 -8.75
C LYS A 165 -1.49 -4.37 -8.42
N GLY A 166 -0.63 -3.41 -8.74
CA GLY A 166 -0.95 -1.97 -8.60
C GLY A 166 -2.12 -1.52 -9.50
N TYR A 167 -2.24 -2.07 -10.71
CA TYR A 167 -3.36 -1.78 -11.61
C TYR A 167 -4.64 -2.51 -11.18
N ILE A 168 -4.50 -3.73 -10.64
CA ILE A 168 -5.63 -4.47 -10.04
C ILE A 168 -6.18 -3.69 -8.85
N ALA A 169 -5.32 -3.14 -8.00
CA ALA A 169 -5.73 -2.31 -6.86
C ALA A 169 -6.50 -1.05 -7.31
N LEU A 170 -6.11 -0.42 -8.42
CA LEU A 170 -6.85 0.70 -9.00
C LEU A 170 -8.25 0.26 -9.48
N ALA A 171 -8.36 -0.91 -10.13
CA ALA A 171 -9.66 -1.47 -10.52
C ALA A 171 -10.55 -1.77 -9.30
N ALA A 172 -9.99 -2.39 -8.25
CA ALA A 172 -10.67 -2.65 -6.99
C ALA A 172 -11.20 -1.36 -6.34
N LEU A 173 -10.40 -0.29 -6.35
CA LEU A 173 -10.79 1.01 -5.83
C LEU A 173 -12.00 1.62 -6.57
N ILE A 174 -12.07 1.44 -7.88
CA ILE A 174 -13.20 1.89 -8.71
C ILE A 174 -14.48 1.14 -8.32
N PHE A 175 -14.42 -0.20 -8.22
CA PHE A 175 -15.56 -1.01 -7.77
C PHE A 175 -16.00 -0.69 -6.34
N ALA A 176 -15.05 -0.32 -5.49
CA ALA A 176 -15.30 0.07 -4.11
C ALA A 176 -15.96 1.45 -3.93
N LYS A 177 -16.18 2.21 -5.01
CA LYS A 177 -16.74 3.58 -4.97
C LYS A 177 -15.98 4.48 -4.00
N TRP A 178 -14.64 4.37 -3.97
CA TRP A 178 -13.76 5.20 -3.13
C TRP A 178 -13.99 5.08 -1.61
N LYS A 179 -14.74 4.07 -1.14
CA LYS A 179 -14.95 3.81 0.30
C LYS A 179 -13.89 2.82 0.81
N PRO A 180 -13.20 3.12 1.93
CA PRO A 180 -12.07 2.31 2.40
C PRO A 180 -12.47 0.89 2.79
N VAL A 181 -13.62 0.72 3.46
CA VAL A 181 -14.12 -0.62 3.84
C VAL A 181 -14.47 -1.46 2.62
N ASN A 182 -15.13 -0.86 1.62
CA ASN A 182 -15.46 -1.55 0.37
C ASN A 182 -14.20 -1.89 -0.43
N ALA A 183 -13.18 -1.03 -0.38
CA ALA A 183 -11.90 -1.26 -1.04
C ALA A 183 -11.17 -2.47 -0.45
N MET A 184 -11.22 -2.64 0.88
CA MET A 184 -10.71 -3.85 1.53
C MET A 184 -11.41 -5.10 1.00
N PHE A 185 -12.75 -5.14 0.98
CA PHE A 185 -13.49 -6.30 0.46
C PHE A 185 -13.22 -6.57 -1.02
N ALA A 186 -13.11 -5.53 -1.84
CA ALA A 186 -12.75 -5.69 -3.25
C ALA A 186 -11.34 -6.28 -3.41
N CYS A 187 -10.35 -5.77 -2.66
CA CYS A 187 -8.99 -6.31 -2.67
C CYS A 187 -8.91 -7.75 -2.16
N LEU A 188 -9.70 -8.10 -1.13
CA LEU A 188 -9.80 -9.48 -0.63
C LEU A 188 -10.40 -10.41 -1.68
N LEU A 189 -11.45 -9.96 -2.39
CA LEU A 189 -12.04 -10.72 -3.48
C LEU A 189 -11.03 -10.96 -4.62
N PHE A 190 -10.32 -9.92 -5.07
CA PHE A 190 -9.28 -10.08 -6.09
C PHE A 190 -8.14 -10.98 -5.62
N GLY A 191 -7.72 -10.89 -4.36
CA GLY A 191 -6.73 -11.79 -3.79
C GLY A 191 -7.21 -13.24 -3.71
N PHE A 192 -8.49 -13.46 -3.44
CA PHE A 192 -9.10 -14.80 -3.43
C PHE A 192 -9.22 -15.41 -4.83
N LEU A 193 -9.43 -14.60 -5.85
CA LEU A 193 -9.54 -15.06 -7.25
C LEU A 193 -8.17 -15.29 -7.92
N ASP A 194 -7.11 -14.65 -7.41
CA ASP A 194 -5.72 -14.79 -7.87
C ASP A 194 -4.98 -15.96 -7.18
N ALA A 195 -5.55 -16.49 -6.09
CA ALA A 195 -5.02 -17.62 -5.31
C ALA A 195 -5.43 -18.98 -5.90
#